data_AF-A0A960IB65-F1
#
_entry.id   AF-A0A960IB65-F1
#
_cell.length_a   1.000
_cell.length_b   1.000
_cell.length_c   1.000
_cell.angle_alpha   90.00
_cell.angle_beta   90.00
_cell.angle_gamma   90.00
#
_symmetry.space_group_name_H-M   'P 1'
#
loop_
_entity.id
_entity.type
_entity.pdbx_description
1 polymer ?
#
loop_
_entity_poly.entity_id
_entity_poly.type
_entity_poly.pdbx_seq_one_letter_code
_entity_poly.pdbx_strand_id
1 'polypeptide(L)'
;MRDAGEPMTAVERDGRDEGSALVIALVMILLAGLMVMPILDYSQAVSRQTRILQSKTTRLEAVKGGLRTALADPVGLFKTCDAAGLTVPVNLAGPGLGTAVSTQCWKMSSSLAEDPSTIRYGSGTTQVGAAVPAGVVGPLMPGSGAAPPEQWTSLISSVPSDDRIWVPDLPSRHVSLRSPTGYSMPVGYPACTVYFPGTYPDPITIDGATPVYFTSGIYYFQSTVRFSGDANVVIGAGSAEGCTTDQEAAFYATNAPTLHNISGLGATFVLGAAGRVVVDDATAGAGAKVTFNKRYVGATDVTSASSAGVSIVSVNGELSSGTLVATDRAGVLRVPSSNVAGEPPSPATAQGYTPSTLVTDGLGSVPDAIVAVNLTTPASVRLTIPGYVSVPQGRVLVSTSPGATANKQISIGGGVLAATLEVSPDRPSSFALGLVNPVVLQTLKIVSTTTTGTPRVTSTAIVQVKENGAYAINSWETQ
;
A
#
# COMPACT_ATOMS: atom_id res chain seq x y z
N MET A 1 -61.91 -18.55 87.69
CA MET A 1 -60.98 -18.38 88.84
C MET A 1 -60.67 -16.88 88.88
N ARG A 2 -61.28 -16.06 89.75
CA ARG A 2 -60.98 -15.88 91.21
C ARG A 2 -59.47 -15.79 91.43
N ASP A 3 -58.85 -14.74 91.97
CA ASP A 3 -59.22 -13.71 92.97
C ASP A 3 -58.39 -12.43 92.67
N ALA A 4 -58.88 -11.18 92.76
CA ALA A 4 -59.26 -10.36 93.93
C ALA A 4 -58.07 -9.88 94.81
N GLY A 5 -57.89 -8.54 94.91
CA GLY A 5 -57.02 -7.90 95.92
C GLY A 5 -56.54 -6.47 95.59
N GLU A 6 -57.42 -5.47 95.67
CA GLU A 6 -57.09 -4.05 95.98
C GLU A 6 -56.77 -3.89 97.51
N PRO A 7 -56.29 -2.74 98.09
CA PRO A 7 -56.41 -1.33 97.64
C PRO A 7 -55.25 -0.33 97.99
N MET A 8 -55.41 0.93 97.54
CA MET A 8 -54.98 2.22 98.15
C MET A 8 -53.46 2.53 98.26
N THR A 9 -52.91 3.74 98.07
CA THR A 9 -53.33 5.14 98.30
C THR A 9 -52.45 6.11 97.47
N ALA A 10 -53.01 7.27 97.13
CA ALA A 10 -52.38 8.41 96.45
C ALA A 10 -51.24 9.08 97.25
N VAL A 11 -50.21 9.59 96.54
CA VAL A 11 -49.48 10.83 96.89
C VAL A 11 -49.04 11.54 95.60
N GLU A 12 -49.61 12.71 95.40
CA GLU A 12 -49.22 13.77 94.48
C GLU A 12 -47.83 14.32 94.85
N ARG A 13 -46.90 14.46 93.89
CA ARG A 13 -45.73 15.35 94.01
C ARG A 13 -45.10 15.72 92.65
N ASP A 14 -45.54 16.88 92.18
CA ASP A 14 -44.71 18.05 91.88
C ASP A 14 -43.66 17.95 90.75
N GLY A 15 -43.91 18.73 89.69
CA GLY A 15 -43.02 18.91 88.55
C GLY A 15 -41.72 19.61 88.94
N ARG A 16 -40.62 18.86 88.90
CA ARG A 16 -39.25 19.35 88.85
C ARG A 16 -38.40 18.31 88.13
N ASP A 17 -38.30 18.43 86.81
CA ASP A 17 -37.17 17.94 85.99
C ASP A 17 -37.34 18.22 84.48
N GLU A 18 -38.36 18.99 84.06
CA GLU A 18 -38.51 19.40 82.65
C GLU A 18 -37.44 20.42 82.20
N GLY A 19 -36.80 21.15 83.12
CA GLY A 19 -35.78 22.14 82.80
C GLY A 19 -34.38 21.57 82.55
N SER A 20 -33.96 20.54 83.29
CA SER A 20 -32.62 19.94 83.21
C SER A 20 -32.47 18.98 82.03
N ALA A 21 -33.52 18.21 81.72
CA ALA A 21 -33.58 17.35 80.54
C ALA A 21 -33.49 18.17 79.24
N LEU A 22 -34.12 19.35 79.20
CA LEU A 22 -34.10 20.23 78.04
C LEU A 22 -32.71 20.84 77.82
N VAL A 23 -31.98 21.19 78.90
CA VAL A 23 -30.59 21.67 78.82
C VAL A 23 -29.63 20.56 78.38
N ILE A 24 -29.75 19.34 78.91
CA ILE A 24 -28.90 18.20 78.50
C ILE A 24 -29.18 17.81 77.04
N ALA A 25 -30.44 17.79 76.62
CA ALA A 25 -30.81 17.56 75.22
C ALA A 25 -30.22 18.65 74.31
N LEU A 26 -30.27 19.92 74.73
CA LEU A 26 -29.71 21.03 73.95
C LEU A 26 -28.17 20.94 73.84
N VAL A 27 -27.47 20.57 74.91
CA VAL A 27 -26.01 20.35 74.90
C VAL A 27 -25.64 19.15 74.03
N MET A 28 -26.39 18.04 74.09
CA MET A 28 -26.15 16.87 73.24
C MET A 28 -26.42 17.16 71.77
N ILE A 29 -27.46 17.93 71.44
CA ILE A 29 -27.73 18.40 70.07
C ILE A 29 -26.60 19.31 69.57
N LEU A 30 -26.06 20.17 70.44
CA LEU A 30 -24.97 21.09 70.09
C LEU A 30 -23.65 20.33 69.88
N LEU A 31 -23.33 19.35 70.73
CA LEU A 31 -22.18 18.45 70.56
C LEU A 31 -22.32 17.58 69.31
N ALA A 32 -23.51 17.02 69.05
CA ALA A 32 -23.79 16.27 67.84
C ALA A 32 -23.68 17.15 66.59
N GLY A 33 -24.17 18.39 66.64
CA GLY A 33 -24.05 19.37 65.55
C GLY A 33 -22.59 19.75 65.25
N LEU A 34 -21.78 19.95 66.30
CA LEU A 34 -20.34 20.20 66.18
C LEU A 34 -19.57 19.02 65.57
N MET A 35 -20.03 17.79 65.77
CA MET A 35 -19.39 16.60 65.20
C MET A 35 -19.87 16.29 63.78
N VAL A 36 -21.15 16.53 63.48
CA VAL A 36 -21.77 16.19 62.18
C VAL A 36 -21.37 17.18 61.09
N MET A 37 -21.25 18.47 61.38
CA MET A 37 -20.88 19.48 60.37
C MET A 37 -19.52 19.17 59.69
N PRO A 38 -18.41 18.91 60.43
CA PRO A 38 -17.13 18.56 59.81
C PRO A 38 -17.15 17.27 58.98
N ILE A 39 -17.95 16.27 59.40
CA ILE A 39 -18.09 15.00 58.67
C ILE A 39 -18.84 15.22 57.35
N LEU A 40 -19.90 16.03 57.36
CA LEU A 40 -20.63 16.38 56.14
C LEU A 40 -19.74 17.16 55.18
N ASP A 41 -18.99 18.15 55.65
CA ASP A 41 -18.05 18.91 54.82
C ASP A 41 -16.97 18.03 54.21
N TYR A 42 -16.41 17.10 55.00
CA TYR A 42 -15.45 16.11 54.50
C TYR A 42 -16.08 15.20 53.44
N SER A 43 -17.30 14.68 53.66
CA SER A 43 -18.00 13.82 52.71
C SER A 43 -18.30 14.52 51.38
N GLN A 44 -18.65 15.81 51.44
CA GLN A 44 -18.86 16.64 50.25
C GLN A 44 -17.54 16.90 49.52
N ALA A 45 -16.45 17.19 50.24
CA ALA A 45 -15.13 17.38 49.67
C ALA A 45 -14.63 16.12 48.96
N VAL A 46 -14.72 14.95 49.61
CA VAL A 46 -14.34 13.66 49.02
C VAL A 46 -15.20 13.35 47.79
N SER A 47 -16.52 13.54 47.87
CA SER A 47 -17.42 13.29 46.73
C SER A 47 -17.09 14.17 45.52
N ARG A 48 -16.76 15.45 45.74
CA ARG A 48 -16.31 16.37 44.68
C ARG A 48 -14.96 15.92 44.11
N GLN A 49 -14.01 15.55 44.96
CA GLN A 49 -12.70 15.06 44.55
C GLN A 49 -12.80 13.77 43.73
N THR A 50 -13.63 12.81 44.14
CA THR A 50 -13.86 11.56 43.39
C THR A 50 -14.46 11.83 42.02
N ARG A 51 -15.44 12.74 41.89
CA ARG A 51 -16.01 13.12 40.58
C ARG A 51 -14.98 13.77 39.67
N ILE A 52 -14.12 14.63 40.20
CA ILE A 52 -13.04 15.27 39.44
C ILE A 52 -12.03 14.22 38.96
N LEU A 53 -11.64 13.29 39.83
CA LEU A 53 -10.72 12.21 39.48
C LEU A 53 -11.33 11.28 38.42
N GLN A 54 -12.60 10.89 38.55
CA GLN A 54 -13.29 10.08 37.55
C GLN A 54 -13.36 10.80 36.20
N SER A 55 -13.76 12.07 36.17
CA SER A 55 -13.79 12.88 34.94
C SER A 55 -12.41 12.96 34.28
N LYS A 56 -11.35 13.18 35.09
CA LYS A 56 -9.97 13.21 34.60
C LYS A 56 -9.55 11.86 34.02
N THR A 57 -9.82 10.75 34.70
CA THR A 57 -9.49 9.40 34.24
C THR A 57 -10.22 9.03 32.96
N THR A 58 -11.53 9.29 32.86
CA THR A 58 -12.31 9.04 31.64
C THR A 58 -11.77 9.84 30.46
N ARG A 59 -11.40 11.10 30.67
CA ARG A 59 -10.82 11.96 29.63
C ARG A 59 -9.42 11.50 29.21
N LEU A 60 -8.59 11.08 30.17
CA LEU A 60 -7.26 10.49 29.91
C LEU A 60 -7.38 9.24 29.04
N GLU A 61 -8.29 8.33 29.37
CA GLU A 61 -8.50 7.12 28.57
C GLU A 61 -9.12 7.44 27.20
N ALA A 62 -9.97 8.47 27.09
CA ALA A 62 -10.53 8.91 25.82
C ALA A 62 -9.45 9.43 24.84
N VAL A 63 -8.51 10.28 25.30
CA VAL A 63 -7.43 10.77 24.42
C VAL A 63 -6.43 9.67 24.05
N LYS A 64 -6.17 8.71 24.95
CA LYS A 64 -5.39 7.52 24.62
C LYS A 64 -6.12 6.63 23.61
N GLY A 65 -7.43 6.48 23.76
CA GLY A 65 -8.31 5.76 22.83
C GLY A 65 -8.24 6.36 21.43
N GLY A 66 -8.35 7.69 21.30
CA GLY A 66 -8.19 8.37 20.01
C GLY A 66 -6.85 8.11 19.33
N LEU A 67 -5.77 8.00 20.10
CA LEU A 67 -4.45 7.68 19.58
C LEU A 67 -4.33 6.19 19.17
N ARG A 68 -4.90 5.26 19.96
CA ARG A 68 -4.97 3.84 19.60
C ARG A 68 -5.76 3.61 18.32
N THR A 69 -6.88 4.32 18.14
CA THR A 69 -7.68 4.25 16.91
C THR A 69 -6.89 4.74 15.70
N ALA A 70 -6.14 5.84 15.84
CA ALA A 70 -5.27 6.32 14.76
C ALA A 70 -4.18 5.31 14.37
N LEU A 71 -3.69 4.51 15.33
CA LEU A 71 -2.68 3.48 15.10
C LEU A 71 -3.25 2.10 14.70
N ALA A 72 -4.57 1.93 14.75
CA ALA A 72 -5.21 0.67 14.38
C ALA A 72 -5.15 0.41 12.87
N ASP A 73 -5.11 1.47 12.05
CA ASP A 73 -4.89 1.41 10.61
C ASP A 73 -3.65 2.24 10.23
N PRO A 74 -2.44 1.68 10.40
CA PRO A 74 -1.20 2.41 10.12
C PRO A 74 -1.04 2.76 8.63
N VAL A 75 -1.63 1.97 7.71
CA VAL A 75 -1.59 2.25 6.27
C VAL A 75 -2.48 3.45 5.94
N GLY A 76 -3.71 3.48 6.47
CA GLY A 76 -4.61 4.63 6.34
C GLY A 76 -4.05 5.89 6.99
N LEU A 77 -3.39 5.76 8.14
CA LEU A 77 -2.67 6.85 8.81
C LEU A 77 -1.56 7.41 7.93
N PHE A 78 -0.70 6.57 7.37
CA PHE A 78 0.39 6.97 6.47
C PHE A 78 -0.13 7.76 5.26
N LYS A 79 -1.20 7.26 4.62
CA LYS A 79 -1.82 7.90 3.45
C LYS A 79 -2.46 9.25 3.81
N THR A 80 -3.22 9.30 4.90
CA THR A 80 -3.95 10.51 5.32
C THR A 80 -3.00 11.62 5.76
N CYS A 81 -1.96 11.26 6.51
CA CYS A 81 -0.98 12.21 7.04
C CYS A 81 0.08 12.64 6.01
N ASP A 82 0.11 12.07 4.80
CA ASP A 82 1.03 12.54 3.77
C ASP A 82 0.73 13.98 3.33
N ALA A 83 -0.54 14.40 3.38
CA ALA A 83 -0.94 15.78 3.14
C ALA A 83 -0.57 16.75 4.29
N ALA A 84 -0.13 16.23 5.45
CA ALA A 84 0.26 17.06 6.58
C ALA A 84 1.64 17.69 6.36
N GLY A 85 1.80 18.91 6.87
CA GLY A 85 3.09 19.60 6.94
C GLY A 85 3.64 19.66 8.36
N LEU A 86 4.82 20.24 8.50
CA LEU A 86 5.40 20.57 9.82
C LEU A 86 4.53 21.55 10.61
N THR A 87 3.84 22.46 9.92
CA THR A 87 3.03 23.54 10.52
C THR A 87 1.53 23.40 10.26
N VAL A 88 1.12 22.57 9.30
CA VAL A 88 -0.28 22.38 8.90
C VAL A 88 -0.70 20.95 9.24
N PRO A 89 -1.57 20.75 10.25
CA PRO A 89 -2.06 19.43 10.58
C PRO A 89 -3.12 18.94 9.60
N VAL A 90 -3.27 17.62 9.54
CA VAL A 90 -4.45 16.96 8.98
C VAL A 90 -5.27 16.38 10.13
N ASN A 91 -6.59 16.56 10.07
CA ASN A 91 -7.52 15.94 11.01
C ASN A 91 -7.70 14.46 10.67
N LEU A 92 -7.58 13.59 11.66
CA LEU A 92 -7.88 12.17 11.53
C LEU A 92 -9.35 11.90 11.85
N ALA A 93 -9.87 10.80 11.33
CA ALA A 93 -11.23 10.36 11.63
C ALA A 93 -11.41 10.21 13.15
N GLY A 94 -12.51 10.78 13.68
CA GLY A 94 -12.79 10.75 15.10
C GLY A 94 -13.08 9.32 15.59
N PRO A 95 -12.67 8.96 16.82
CA PRO A 95 -12.76 7.58 17.31
C PRO A 95 -14.18 7.15 17.74
N GLY A 96 -15.22 7.96 17.50
CA GLY A 96 -16.61 7.65 17.88
C GLY A 96 -16.84 7.49 19.39
N LEU A 97 -15.97 8.06 20.23
CA LEU A 97 -16.03 7.90 21.69
C LEU A 97 -17.10 8.81 22.30
N GLY A 98 -17.68 8.37 23.43
CA GLY A 98 -18.64 9.17 24.20
C GLY A 98 -18.08 10.47 24.79
N THR A 99 -16.75 10.65 24.77
CA THR A 99 -16.08 11.92 25.04
C THR A 99 -15.53 12.48 23.75
N ALA A 100 -15.85 13.75 23.43
CA ALA A 100 -15.40 14.39 22.20
C ALA A 100 -13.87 14.61 22.21
N VAL A 101 -13.19 13.95 21.29
CA VAL A 101 -11.74 14.00 21.09
C VAL A 101 -11.47 14.36 19.62
N SER A 102 -10.56 15.31 19.41
CA SER A 102 -10.01 15.62 18.10
C SER A 102 -8.61 15.04 18.01
N THR A 103 -8.35 14.26 16.96
CA THR A 103 -7.04 13.70 16.67
C THR A 103 -6.48 14.33 15.41
N GLN A 104 -5.26 14.84 15.48
CA GLN A 104 -4.56 15.51 14.40
C GLN A 104 -3.18 14.89 14.18
N CYS A 105 -2.68 14.90 12.96
CA CYS A 105 -1.31 14.51 12.65
C CYS A 105 -0.54 15.62 11.94
N TRP A 106 0.76 15.69 12.24
CA TRP A 106 1.76 16.52 11.58
C TRP A 106 2.86 15.62 11.03
N LYS A 107 3.35 15.93 9.84
CA LYS A 107 4.50 15.23 9.25
C LYS A 107 5.78 15.93 9.68
N MET A 108 6.54 15.29 10.57
CA MET A 108 7.81 15.84 11.09
C MET A 108 8.96 15.64 10.11
N SER A 109 9.03 14.44 9.54
CA SER A 109 10.03 14.09 8.53
C SER A 109 9.55 12.91 7.70
N SER A 110 10.22 12.68 6.59
CA SER A 110 9.98 11.55 5.71
C SER A 110 11.30 11.02 5.18
N SER A 111 11.40 9.70 5.03
CA SER A 111 12.51 9.04 4.34
C SER A 111 12.00 8.43 3.04
N LEU A 112 12.77 8.63 1.97
CA LEU A 112 12.51 8.06 0.66
C LEU A 112 12.92 6.57 0.62
N ALA A 113 12.40 5.84 -0.36
CA ALA A 113 12.69 4.43 -0.57
C ALA A 113 14.17 4.18 -0.85
N GLU A 114 14.77 5.06 -1.63
CA GLU A 114 16.17 5.02 -2.05
C GLU A 114 16.84 6.35 -1.67
N ASP A 115 18.13 6.33 -1.37
CA ASP A 115 18.89 7.56 -1.15
C ASP A 115 18.96 8.32 -2.50
N PRO A 116 18.57 9.61 -2.56
CA PRO A 116 18.66 10.39 -3.79
C PRO A 116 20.07 10.45 -4.41
N SER A 117 21.11 10.25 -3.62
CA SER A 117 22.51 10.25 -4.07
C SER A 117 22.96 8.92 -4.69
N THR A 118 22.22 7.84 -4.47
CA THR A 118 22.52 6.47 -4.96
C THR A 118 21.44 5.98 -5.92
N ILE A 119 20.69 6.90 -6.51
CA ILE A 119 19.54 6.54 -7.35
C ILE A 119 20.01 6.11 -8.73
N ARG A 120 19.51 4.97 -9.19
CA ARG A 120 19.71 4.47 -10.57
C ARG A 120 19.05 5.39 -11.60
N TYR A 121 19.42 5.25 -12.87
CA TYR A 121 18.69 5.94 -13.94
C TYR A 121 17.23 5.50 -13.97
N GLY A 122 16.32 6.47 -14.00
CA GLY A 122 14.89 6.25 -13.95
C GLY A 122 14.24 6.08 -15.32
N SER A 123 14.87 6.53 -16.40
CA SER A 123 14.37 6.30 -17.75
C SER A 123 15.51 6.23 -18.77
N GLY A 124 15.39 5.34 -19.75
CA GLY A 124 16.35 5.23 -20.85
C GLY A 124 15.77 4.53 -22.09
N THR A 125 16.32 4.91 -23.25
CA THR A 125 16.05 4.27 -24.54
C THR A 125 17.31 3.59 -25.09
N THR A 126 17.17 2.43 -25.73
CA THR A 126 18.30 1.65 -26.28
C THR A 126 18.39 1.70 -27.82
N GLN A 127 17.30 2.02 -28.52
CA GLN A 127 17.30 2.12 -29.98
C GLN A 127 17.92 3.45 -30.44
N VAL A 128 18.83 3.39 -31.41
CA VAL A 128 19.47 4.58 -31.98
C VAL A 128 18.42 5.53 -32.56
N GLY A 129 18.49 6.80 -32.17
CA GLY A 129 17.56 7.85 -32.57
C GLY A 129 16.29 7.94 -31.71
N ALA A 130 16.06 7.00 -30.79
CA ALA A 130 14.92 7.06 -29.88
C ALA A 130 15.19 8.08 -28.76
N ALA A 131 14.33 9.09 -28.65
CA ALA A 131 14.38 10.07 -27.57
C ALA A 131 13.54 9.63 -26.37
N VAL A 132 13.95 10.03 -25.17
CA VAL A 132 13.09 9.94 -23.99
C VAL A 132 12.06 11.09 -24.05
N PRO A 133 10.74 10.81 -23.94
CA PRO A 133 9.72 11.85 -23.94
C PRO A 133 9.91 12.89 -22.82
N ALA A 134 9.50 14.13 -23.06
CA ALA A 134 9.53 15.17 -22.03
C ALA A 134 8.65 14.81 -20.82
N GLY A 135 8.91 15.38 -19.65
CA GLY A 135 8.07 15.22 -18.45
C GLY A 135 8.02 13.80 -17.87
N VAL A 136 9.06 13.00 -18.13
CA VAL A 136 9.39 11.82 -17.31
C VAL A 136 9.98 12.24 -15.96
N VAL A 137 9.95 11.34 -14.98
CA VAL A 137 10.38 11.57 -13.60
C VAL A 137 11.65 10.77 -13.31
N GLY A 138 12.58 11.37 -12.56
CA GLY A 138 13.86 10.77 -12.19
C GLY A 138 14.99 11.05 -13.20
N PRO A 139 16.23 10.64 -12.87
CA PRO A 139 17.38 10.92 -13.72
C PRO A 139 17.34 10.10 -15.02
N LEU A 140 17.75 10.71 -16.11
CA LEU A 140 17.80 10.07 -17.42
C LEU A 140 19.11 9.33 -17.62
N MET A 141 19.06 8.18 -18.30
CA MET A 141 20.26 7.48 -18.76
C MET A 141 21.02 8.37 -19.76
N PRO A 142 22.31 8.69 -19.51
CA PRO A 142 23.16 9.41 -20.44
C PRO A 142 23.28 8.66 -21.76
N GLY A 143 23.20 9.39 -22.88
CA GLY A 143 23.29 8.77 -24.21
C GLY A 143 22.11 7.85 -24.55
N SER A 144 20.93 8.08 -23.95
CA SER A 144 19.69 7.41 -24.37
C SER A 144 19.48 7.54 -25.88
N GLY A 145 19.36 6.40 -26.57
CA GLY A 145 19.24 6.33 -28.03
C GLY A 145 20.44 6.86 -28.82
N ALA A 146 21.61 7.00 -28.20
CA ALA A 146 22.83 7.41 -28.89
C ALA A 146 23.43 6.28 -29.73
N ALA A 147 24.18 6.67 -30.77
CA ALA A 147 25.02 5.75 -31.53
C ALA A 147 26.45 5.72 -30.92
N PRO A 148 27.13 4.56 -30.94
CA PRO A 148 26.71 3.28 -31.52
C PRO A 148 25.69 2.52 -30.63
N PRO A 149 24.86 1.61 -31.19
CA PRO A 149 23.74 0.96 -30.48
C PRO A 149 24.14 0.15 -29.24
N GLU A 150 25.42 -0.23 -29.11
CA GLU A 150 25.96 -0.93 -27.95
C GLU A 150 26.45 -0.01 -26.83
N GLN A 151 26.48 1.30 -27.03
CA GLN A 151 27.06 2.26 -26.07
C GLN A 151 26.42 2.14 -24.68
N TRP A 152 25.10 1.99 -24.63
CA TRP A 152 24.34 1.87 -23.38
C TRP A 152 24.66 0.58 -22.61
N THR A 153 25.16 -0.47 -23.27
CA THR A 153 25.48 -1.74 -22.60
C THR A 153 26.63 -1.61 -21.61
N SER A 154 27.47 -0.58 -21.77
CA SER A 154 28.52 -0.25 -20.80
C SER A 154 27.96 0.26 -19.46
N LEU A 155 26.69 0.67 -19.42
CA LEU A 155 26.00 1.22 -18.25
C LEU A 155 25.10 0.20 -17.55
N ILE A 156 25.05 -1.06 -18.00
CA ILE A 156 24.13 -2.06 -17.42
C ILE A 156 24.68 -2.65 -16.12
N SER A 157 23.76 -3.03 -15.25
CA SER A 157 24.02 -3.91 -14.11
C SER A 157 22.84 -4.88 -13.95
N SER A 158 23.12 -6.11 -13.51
CA SER A 158 22.09 -7.11 -13.18
C SER A 158 21.42 -6.84 -11.83
N VAL A 159 22.06 -6.03 -10.99
CA VAL A 159 21.54 -5.54 -9.71
C VAL A 159 21.37 -4.02 -9.75
N PRO A 160 20.39 -3.44 -9.04
CA PRO A 160 20.29 -1.99 -8.91
C PRO A 160 21.59 -1.40 -8.36
N SER A 161 22.17 -0.43 -9.06
CA SER A 161 23.38 0.27 -8.65
C SER A 161 23.43 1.69 -9.19
N ASP A 162 24.14 2.55 -8.49
CA ASP A 162 24.30 3.97 -8.77
C ASP A 162 24.88 4.20 -10.17
N ASP A 163 24.38 5.22 -10.87
CA ASP A 163 24.81 5.60 -12.22
C ASP A 163 24.81 4.46 -13.26
N ARG A 164 24.05 3.39 -12.99
CA ARG A 164 23.81 2.29 -13.91
C ARG A 164 22.34 2.20 -14.26
N ILE A 165 22.09 1.57 -15.40
CA ILE A 165 20.76 1.11 -15.75
C ILE A 165 20.61 -0.35 -15.37
N TRP A 166 19.43 -0.70 -14.88
CA TRP A 166 19.17 -2.05 -14.42
C TRP A 166 18.64 -2.89 -15.58
N VAL A 167 19.29 -4.01 -15.85
CA VAL A 167 18.81 -5.07 -16.76
C VAL A 167 18.78 -6.35 -15.93
N PRO A 168 17.65 -6.66 -15.27
CA PRO A 168 17.57 -7.80 -14.36
C PRO A 168 17.76 -9.12 -15.12
N ASP A 169 18.47 -10.05 -14.48
CA ASP A 169 18.36 -11.45 -14.87
C ASP A 169 16.93 -11.94 -14.66
N LEU A 170 16.49 -12.91 -15.48
CA LEU A 170 15.17 -13.50 -15.32
C LEU A 170 15.14 -14.39 -14.08
N PRO A 171 14.01 -14.46 -13.37
CA PRO A 171 13.84 -15.44 -12.30
C PRO A 171 13.65 -16.84 -12.89
N SER A 172 13.84 -17.87 -12.07
CA SER A 172 13.56 -19.25 -12.48
C SER A 172 12.11 -19.40 -12.96
N ARG A 173 11.92 -20.14 -14.05
CA ARG A 173 10.59 -20.29 -14.67
C ARG A 173 9.78 -21.38 -13.98
N HIS A 174 8.56 -21.07 -13.60
CA HIS A 174 7.59 -22.10 -13.24
C HIS A 174 7.02 -22.76 -14.51
N VAL A 175 7.22 -24.08 -14.63
CA VAL A 175 6.72 -24.87 -15.76
C VAL A 175 5.23 -25.22 -15.68
N SER A 176 4.57 -24.89 -14.56
CA SER A 176 3.13 -25.11 -14.37
C SER A 176 2.33 -24.25 -15.35
N LEU A 177 1.63 -24.91 -16.28
CA LEU A 177 0.67 -24.25 -17.17
C LEU A 177 -0.56 -23.79 -16.36
N ARG A 178 -1.09 -22.62 -16.70
CA ARG A 178 -2.21 -22.00 -15.99
C ARG A 178 -3.35 -21.68 -16.95
N SER A 179 -4.57 -21.77 -16.43
CA SER A 179 -5.77 -21.41 -17.18
C SER A 179 -5.88 -19.89 -17.34
N PRO A 180 -6.21 -19.37 -18.54
CA PRO A 180 -6.46 -17.94 -18.74
C PRO A 180 -7.78 -17.47 -18.10
N THR A 181 -8.64 -18.38 -17.63
CA THR A 181 -9.93 -18.04 -17.01
C THR A 181 -9.85 -17.69 -15.51
N GLY A 182 -8.72 -17.99 -14.86
CA GLY A 182 -8.58 -17.85 -13.40
C GLY A 182 -9.46 -18.83 -12.61
N TYR A 183 -9.48 -18.63 -11.28
CA TYR A 183 -10.15 -19.46 -10.28
C TYR A 183 -11.06 -18.59 -9.41
N SER A 184 -12.29 -19.02 -9.14
CA SER A 184 -13.23 -18.23 -8.35
C SER A 184 -13.10 -18.51 -6.85
N MET A 185 -13.24 -17.47 -6.02
CA MET A 185 -13.48 -17.65 -4.59
C MET A 185 -14.88 -18.27 -4.33
N PRO A 186 -15.02 -19.17 -3.34
CA PRO A 186 -16.28 -19.83 -3.02
C PRO A 186 -17.26 -18.88 -2.32
N VAL A 187 -18.53 -19.27 -2.27
CA VAL A 187 -19.58 -18.52 -1.56
C VAL A 187 -19.21 -18.36 -0.08
N GLY A 188 -19.35 -17.14 0.44
CA GLY A 188 -18.94 -16.77 1.80
C GLY A 188 -17.67 -15.91 1.85
N TYR A 189 -16.93 -15.82 0.73
CA TYR A 189 -15.82 -14.88 0.54
C TYR A 189 -16.23 -13.77 -0.45
N PRO A 190 -15.51 -12.64 -0.48
CA PRO A 190 -15.71 -11.62 -1.51
C PRO A 190 -15.61 -12.21 -2.91
N ALA A 191 -16.46 -11.75 -3.83
CA ALA A 191 -16.38 -12.16 -5.23
C ALA A 191 -15.04 -11.74 -5.83
N CYS A 192 -14.26 -12.72 -6.28
CA CYS A 192 -12.89 -12.52 -6.73
C CYS A 192 -12.48 -13.62 -7.70
N THR A 193 -11.90 -13.23 -8.85
CA THR A 193 -11.23 -14.14 -9.78
C THR A 193 -9.74 -14.10 -9.50
N VAL A 194 -9.15 -15.27 -9.22
CA VAL A 194 -7.78 -15.43 -8.77
C VAL A 194 -6.92 -16.04 -9.87
N TYR A 195 -5.73 -15.49 -10.07
CA TYR A 195 -4.68 -16.04 -10.92
C TYR A 195 -3.48 -16.43 -10.06
N PHE A 196 -2.80 -17.53 -10.44
CA PHE A 196 -1.67 -18.10 -9.71
C PHE A 196 -0.39 -18.08 -10.55
N PRO A 197 0.79 -17.79 -9.97
CA PRO A 197 2.07 -17.77 -10.66
C PRO A 197 2.31 -19.02 -11.51
N GLY A 198 2.84 -18.85 -12.72
CA GLY A 198 3.00 -19.94 -13.69
C GLY A 198 3.17 -19.45 -15.13
N THR A 199 3.06 -20.38 -16.08
CA THR A 199 3.11 -20.09 -17.51
C THR A 199 1.71 -19.97 -18.09
N TYR A 200 1.46 -18.89 -18.83
CA TYR A 200 0.23 -18.58 -19.54
C TYR A 200 0.51 -18.51 -21.05
N PRO A 201 0.25 -19.60 -21.79
CA PRO A 201 0.44 -19.61 -23.24
C PRO A 201 -0.65 -18.82 -23.97
N ASP A 202 -1.86 -18.85 -23.42
CA ASP A 202 -3.06 -18.24 -24.00
C ASP A 202 -3.24 -16.79 -23.53
N PRO A 203 -3.91 -15.93 -24.33
CA PRO A 203 -4.19 -14.56 -23.94
C PRO A 203 -5.14 -14.50 -22.74
N ILE A 204 -4.95 -13.49 -21.90
CA ILE A 204 -5.87 -13.15 -20.81
C ILE A 204 -6.53 -11.82 -21.15
N THR A 205 -7.85 -11.78 -21.10
CA THR A 205 -8.62 -10.53 -21.21
C THR A 205 -9.48 -10.39 -19.96
N ILE A 206 -9.34 -9.25 -19.28
CA ILE A 206 -10.13 -8.88 -18.12
C ILE A 206 -10.83 -7.56 -18.46
N ASP A 207 -12.14 -7.62 -18.60
CA ASP A 207 -13.00 -6.51 -18.99
C ASP A 207 -14.27 -6.35 -18.14
N GLY A 208 -14.61 -7.37 -17.34
CA GLY A 208 -15.78 -7.36 -16.47
C GLY A 208 -15.56 -6.73 -15.10
N ALA A 209 -16.66 -6.53 -14.37
CA ALA A 209 -16.68 -5.86 -13.07
C ALA A 209 -16.27 -6.76 -11.88
N THR A 210 -16.16 -8.07 -12.07
CA THR A 210 -15.69 -8.98 -11.01
C THR A 210 -14.23 -8.63 -10.67
N PRO A 211 -13.92 -8.30 -9.40
CA PRO A 211 -12.56 -8.01 -8.99
C PRO A 211 -11.61 -9.18 -9.30
N VAL A 212 -10.39 -8.86 -9.72
CA VAL A 212 -9.36 -9.84 -10.07
C VAL A 212 -8.14 -9.66 -9.17
N TYR A 213 -7.61 -10.78 -8.69
CA TYR A 213 -6.39 -10.81 -7.91
C TYR A 213 -5.38 -11.78 -8.53
N PHE A 214 -4.20 -11.27 -8.90
CA PHE A 214 -3.05 -12.12 -9.20
C PHE A 214 -2.29 -12.30 -7.89
N THR A 215 -2.17 -13.54 -7.40
CA THR A 215 -1.41 -13.84 -6.18
C THR A 215 0.10 -13.53 -6.34
N SER A 216 0.83 -13.29 -5.26
CA SER A 216 2.26 -12.91 -5.33
C SER A 216 3.13 -13.98 -6.02
N GLY A 217 4.06 -13.56 -6.87
CA GLY A 217 5.03 -14.46 -7.52
C GLY A 217 5.40 -14.10 -8.96
N ILE A 218 5.83 -15.10 -9.73
CA ILE A 218 6.33 -14.94 -11.12
C ILE A 218 5.30 -15.44 -12.12
N TYR A 219 4.91 -14.57 -13.04
CA TYR A 219 4.03 -14.92 -14.14
C TYR A 219 4.81 -14.84 -15.45
N TYR A 220 4.74 -15.90 -16.24
CA TYR A 220 5.30 -15.91 -17.58
C TYR A 220 4.18 -15.91 -18.63
N PHE A 221 4.08 -14.84 -19.39
CA PHE A 221 3.08 -14.70 -20.46
C PHE A 221 3.75 -14.83 -21.83
N GLN A 222 3.17 -15.68 -22.67
CA GLN A 222 3.58 -15.84 -24.07
C GLN A 222 2.63 -15.12 -25.04
N SER A 223 1.51 -14.62 -24.53
CA SER A 223 0.48 -13.90 -25.28
C SER A 223 0.00 -12.66 -24.51
N THR A 224 -0.93 -11.92 -25.10
CA THR A 224 -1.40 -10.63 -24.57
C THR A 224 -2.18 -10.79 -23.26
N VAL A 225 -1.85 -9.98 -22.27
CA VAL A 225 -2.68 -9.71 -21.08
C VAL A 225 -3.31 -8.33 -21.26
N ARG A 226 -4.64 -8.30 -21.41
CA ARG A 226 -5.41 -7.08 -21.69
C ARG A 226 -6.35 -6.74 -20.54
N PHE A 227 -6.32 -5.49 -20.12
CA PHE A 227 -7.21 -4.91 -19.11
C PHE A 227 -8.02 -3.77 -19.74
N SER A 228 -9.35 -3.86 -19.69
CA SER A 228 -10.23 -2.83 -20.26
C SER A 228 -11.59 -2.80 -19.53
N GLY A 229 -12.58 -2.04 -20.01
CA GLY A 229 -13.95 -2.09 -19.49
C GLY A 229 -14.03 -1.75 -18.00
N ASP A 230 -14.63 -2.65 -17.20
CA ASP A 230 -14.80 -2.51 -15.75
C ASP A 230 -13.70 -3.20 -14.92
N ALA A 231 -12.59 -3.58 -15.54
CA ALA A 231 -11.52 -4.33 -14.90
C ALA A 231 -11.07 -3.68 -13.58
N ASN A 232 -11.09 -4.45 -12.49
CA ASN A 232 -10.55 -4.04 -11.20
C ASN A 232 -9.53 -5.09 -10.73
N VAL A 233 -8.25 -4.79 -10.93
CA VAL A 233 -7.17 -5.78 -10.83
C VAL A 233 -6.10 -5.32 -9.85
N VAL A 234 -5.75 -6.21 -8.92
CA VAL A 234 -4.59 -6.07 -8.04
C VAL A 234 -3.62 -7.22 -8.29
N ILE A 235 -2.34 -6.88 -8.46
CA ILE A 235 -1.30 -7.82 -8.87
C ILE A 235 -0.24 -7.94 -7.77
N GLY A 236 -0.25 -9.10 -7.11
CA GLY A 236 0.53 -9.46 -5.93
C GLY A 236 0.00 -8.82 -4.65
N ALA A 237 0.41 -9.34 -3.50
CA ALA A 237 0.14 -8.75 -2.20
C ALA A 237 1.05 -7.54 -1.94
N GLY A 238 0.55 -6.50 -1.26
CA GLY A 238 1.35 -5.31 -0.95
C GLY A 238 0.54 -4.15 -0.40
N SER A 239 0.92 -2.92 -0.74
CA SER A 239 0.31 -1.68 -0.21
C SER A 239 -1.11 -1.42 -0.74
N ALA A 240 -1.46 -2.02 -1.88
CA ALA A 240 -2.83 -2.14 -2.36
C ALA A 240 -3.38 -3.52 -2.01
N GLU A 241 -4.49 -3.55 -1.29
CA GLU A 241 -5.19 -4.78 -0.94
C GLU A 241 -5.99 -5.31 -2.15
N GLY A 242 -5.92 -6.62 -2.38
CA GLY A 242 -6.69 -7.30 -3.42
C GLY A 242 -8.12 -7.62 -2.97
N CYS A 243 -8.90 -8.27 -3.85
CA CYS A 243 -10.21 -8.82 -3.46
C CYS A 243 -10.12 -10.08 -2.58
N THR A 244 -8.92 -10.59 -2.37
CA THR A 244 -8.55 -11.71 -1.49
C THR A 244 -7.07 -11.57 -1.15
N THR A 245 -6.57 -12.38 -0.22
CA THR A 245 -5.15 -12.47 0.12
C THR A 245 -4.49 -13.69 -0.53
N ASP A 246 -3.15 -13.71 -0.57
CA ASP A 246 -2.39 -14.88 -1.06
C ASP A 246 -2.74 -16.16 -0.30
N GLN A 247 -2.92 -16.06 1.03
CA GLN A 247 -3.26 -17.18 1.88
C GLN A 247 -4.68 -17.69 1.58
N GLU A 248 -5.67 -16.81 1.57
CA GLU A 248 -7.06 -17.20 1.31
C GLU A 248 -7.22 -17.77 -0.10
N ALA A 249 -6.58 -17.15 -1.10
CA ALA A 249 -6.52 -17.68 -2.45
C ALA A 249 -5.97 -19.12 -2.47
N ALA A 250 -4.82 -19.36 -1.84
CA ALA A 250 -4.18 -20.67 -1.84
C ALA A 250 -5.04 -21.77 -1.19
N PHE A 251 -5.75 -21.44 -0.11
CA PHE A 251 -6.53 -22.43 0.65
C PHE A 251 -7.97 -22.60 0.18
N TYR A 252 -8.61 -21.52 -0.30
CA TYR A 252 -10.05 -21.50 -0.50
C TYR A 252 -10.49 -21.30 -1.93
N ALA A 253 -9.64 -20.82 -2.85
CA ALA A 253 -10.06 -20.67 -4.24
C ALA A 253 -10.52 -22.02 -4.83
N THR A 254 -11.65 -21.99 -5.53
CA THR A 254 -12.29 -23.20 -6.05
C THR A 254 -11.39 -23.84 -7.09
N ASN A 255 -11.04 -25.12 -6.90
CA ASN A 255 -10.11 -25.85 -7.74
C ASN A 255 -8.73 -25.17 -7.87
N ALA A 256 -8.27 -24.50 -6.82
CA ALA A 256 -6.91 -23.95 -6.77
C ALA A 256 -5.88 -25.03 -7.16
N PRO A 257 -4.83 -24.66 -7.92
CA PRO A 257 -3.77 -25.61 -8.25
C PRO A 257 -3.06 -26.13 -7.01
N THR A 258 -2.69 -27.40 -7.02
CA THR A 258 -1.90 -28.02 -5.93
C THR A 258 -0.56 -27.34 -5.71
N LEU A 259 0.14 -27.00 -6.80
CA LEU A 259 1.31 -26.13 -6.79
C LEU A 259 0.86 -24.72 -7.13
N HIS A 260 0.70 -23.86 -6.14
CA HIS A 260 0.28 -22.47 -6.33
C HIS A 260 1.43 -21.53 -6.71
N ASN A 261 2.69 -21.90 -6.42
CA ASN A 261 3.91 -21.14 -6.74
C ASN A 261 3.93 -19.68 -6.20
N ILE A 262 3.17 -19.44 -5.13
CA ILE A 262 3.15 -18.13 -4.47
C ILE A 262 4.52 -17.90 -3.81
N SER A 263 5.14 -16.76 -4.11
CA SER A 263 6.48 -16.42 -3.63
C SER A 263 6.65 -14.91 -3.46
N GLY A 264 7.41 -14.53 -2.43
CA GLY A 264 7.62 -13.13 -2.07
C GLY A 264 6.34 -12.37 -1.75
N LEU A 265 6.43 -11.04 -1.79
CA LEU A 265 5.29 -10.11 -1.86
C LEU A 265 5.33 -9.40 -3.21
N GLY A 266 4.17 -9.06 -3.77
CA GLY A 266 4.07 -8.48 -5.11
C GLY A 266 4.28 -9.52 -6.21
N ALA A 267 4.25 -9.08 -7.47
CA ALA A 267 4.43 -9.98 -8.59
C ALA A 267 5.26 -9.38 -9.73
N THR A 268 5.90 -10.25 -10.50
CA THR A 268 6.62 -9.88 -11.73
C THR A 268 6.00 -10.58 -12.91
N PHE A 269 5.74 -9.82 -13.96
CA PHE A 269 5.33 -10.33 -15.26
C PHE A 269 6.57 -10.43 -16.15
N VAL A 270 6.91 -11.65 -16.54
CA VAL A 270 7.91 -11.96 -17.56
C VAL A 270 7.19 -12.15 -18.89
N LEU A 271 7.59 -11.38 -19.91
CA LEU A 271 6.92 -11.32 -21.21
C LEU A 271 7.84 -11.87 -22.30
N GLY A 272 7.49 -13.02 -22.88
CA GLY A 272 8.22 -13.65 -23.97
C GLY A 272 7.31 -13.90 -25.18
N ALA A 273 7.86 -14.37 -26.30
CA ALA A 273 7.11 -14.53 -27.55
C ALA A 273 6.28 -13.27 -27.89
N ALA A 274 4.96 -13.40 -28.10
CA ALA A 274 4.05 -12.28 -28.35
C ALA A 274 3.45 -11.68 -27.04
N GLY A 275 4.04 -12.01 -25.90
CA GLY A 275 3.65 -11.54 -24.58
C GLY A 275 3.73 -10.03 -24.47
N ARG A 276 2.63 -9.40 -24.06
CA ARG A 276 2.52 -7.96 -23.82
C ARG A 276 1.41 -7.64 -22.83
N VAL A 277 1.52 -6.50 -22.16
CA VAL A 277 0.50 -5.94 -21.29
C VAL A 277 -0.17 -4.77 -22.01
N VAL A 278 -1.49 -4.82 -22.12
CA VAL A 278 -2.31 -3.77 -22.74
C VAL A 278 -3.33 -3.29 -21.73
N VAL A 279 -3.36 -1.98 -21.48
CA VAL A 279 -4.41 -1.31 -20.72
C VAL A 279 -5.10 -0.32 -21.65
N ASP A 280 -6.40 -0.47 -21.84
CA ASP A 280 -7.16 0.42 -22.72
C ASP A 280 -8.56 0.70 -22.18
N ASP A 281 -9.20 1.70 -22.77
CA ASP A 281 -10.55 2.15 -22.45
C ASP A 281 -11.51 2.06 -23.64
N ALA A 282 -11.16 1.23 -24.63
CA ALA A 282 -11.96 1.04 -25.84
C ALA A 282 -13.19 0.16 -25.57
N THR A 283 -13.09 -0.75 -24.60
CA THR A 283 -14.23 -1.55 -24.13
C THR A 283 -15.12 -0.69 -23.22
N ALA A 284 -16.43 -0.69 -23.47
CA ALA A 284 -17.39 0.08 -22.69
C ALA A 284 -17.41 -0.35 -21.21
N GLY A 285 -17.48 0.62 -20.30
CA GLY A 285 -17.49 0.40 -18.85
C GLY A 285 -17.22 1.69 -18.07
N ALA A 286 -17.20 1.59 -16.75
CA ALA A 286 -16.77 2.63 -15.81
C ALA A 286 -15.26 2.92 -15.89
N GLY A 287 -14.48 1.96 -16.42
CA GLY A 287 -13.09 2.10 -16.79
C GLY A 287 -12.12 1.35 -15.86
N ALA A 288 -10.99 0.92 -16.44
CA ALA A 288 -10.08 -0.05 -15.85
C ALA A 288 -9.25 0.53 -14.68
N LYS A 289 -9.09 -0.26 -13.63
CA LYS A 289 -8.21 -0.03 -12.48
C LYS A 289 -7.25 -1.19 -12.35
N VAL A 290 -5.96 -0.94 -12.54
CA VAL A 290 -4.90 -1.95 -12.50
C VAL A 290 -3.79 -1.47 -11.58
N THR A 291 -3.53 -2.23 -10.52
CA THR A 291 -2.48 -1.90 -9.53
C THR A 291 -1.52 -3.06 -9.39
N PHE A 292 -0.25 -2.84 -9.71
CA PHE A 292 0.83 -3.73 -9.33
C PHE A 292 1.32 -3.35 -7.94
N ASN A 293 1.48 -4.34 -7.08
CA ASN A 293 2.26 -4.17 -5.86
C ASN A 293 3.74 -4.39 -6.16
N LYS A 294 4.60 -3.57 -5.53
CA LYS A 294 6.06 -3.67 -5.70
C LYS A 294 6.52 -5.04 -5.20
N ARG A 295 7.40 -5.68 -5.98
CA ARG A 295 7.89 -7.00 -5.64
C ARG A 295 8.98 -6.97 -4.59
N TYR A 296 8.81 -7.73 -3.52
CA TYR A 296 9.81 -7.96 -2.48
C TYR A 296 10.07 -9.46 -2.35
N VAL A 297 11.33 -9.83 -2.35
CA VAL A 297 11.77 -11.23 -2.25
C VAL A 297 12.68 -11.35 -1.05
N GLY A 298 12.50 -12.41 -0.26
CA GLY A 298 13.37 -12.69 0.88
C GLY A 298 14.79 -13.01 0.41
N ALA A 299 15.80 -12.60 1.19
CA ALA A 299 17.21 -12.80 0.83
C ALA A 299 17.63 -14.27 0.63
N THR A 300 16.84 -15.22 1.15
CA THR A 300 17.09 -16.67 1.03
C THR A 300 16.40 -17.31 -0.18
N ASP A 301 15.52 -16.59 -0.88
CA ASP A 301 14.78 -17.09 -2.04
C ASP A 301 15.59 -16.81 -3.32
N VAL A 302 16.61 -17.63 -3.54
CA VAL A 302 17.57 -17.50 -4.65
C VAL A 302 16.93 -17.72 -6.03
N THR A 303 15.80 -18.43 -6.09
CA THR A 303 15.13 -18.77 -7.36
C THR A 303 14.28 -17.62 -7.90
N SER A 304 13.91 -16.68 -7.03
CA SER A 304 13.17 -15.48 -7.39
C SER A 304 13.87 -14.16 -7.05
N ALA A 305 15.04 -14.19 -6.41
CA ALA A 305 15.78 -12.98 -6.01
C ALA A 305 15.95 -11.94 -7.13
N SER A 306 16.22 -12.37 -8.36
CA SER A 306 16.42 -11.48 -9.52
C SER A 306 15.17 -10.69 -9.94
N SER A 307 14.01 -11.07 -9.43
CA SER A 307 12.74 -10.38 -9.69
C SER A 307 12.36 -9.37 -8.60
N ALA A 308 13.11 -9.28 -7.50
CA ALA A 308 12.89 -8.28 -6.47
C ALA A 308 12.94 -6.88 -7.06
N GLY A 309 11.91 -6.06 -6.84
CA GLY A 309 11.80 -4.70 -7.37
C GLY A 309 11.34 -4.59 -8.84
N VAL A 310 11.19 -5.71 -9.56
CA VAL A 310 10.76 -5.73 -10.98
C VAL A 310 9.27 -6.02 -11.08
N SER A 311 8.52 -5.16 -11.76
CA SER A 311 7.10 -5.44 -12.08
C SER A 311 6.95 -6.10 -13.44
N ILE A 312 7.69 -5.64 -14.45
CA ILE A 312 7.60 -6.16 -15.82
C ILE A 312 9.00 -6.30 -16.41
N VAL A 313 9.28 -7.45 -17.03
CA VAL A 313 10.52 -7.71 -17.77
C VAL A 313 10.25 -8.49 -19.05
N SER A 314 10.88 -8.13 -20.16
CA SER A 314 10.85 -8.95 -21.38
C SER A 314 11.96 -9.98 -21.41
N VAL A 315 11.70 -11.12 -22.07
CA VAL A 315 12.74 -12.09 -22.44
C VAL A 315 13.48 -11.54 -23.65
N ASN A 316 14.75 -11.17 -23.45
CA ASN A 316 15.56 -10.53 -24.48
C ASN A 316 16.40 -11.51 -25.28
N GLY A 317 16.76 -11.12 -26.50
CA GLY A 317 17.58 -11.89 -27.43
C GLY A 317 16.77 -12.50 -28.56
N GLU A 318 17.45 -13.31 -29.36
CA GLU A 318 16.88 -13.99 -30.54
C GLU A 318 17.37 -15.42 -30.64
N LEU A 319 16.57 -16.29 -31.23
CA LEU A 319 16.96 -17.67 -31.51
C LEU A 319 17.70 -17.72 -32.85
N SER A 320 18.99 -18.03 -32.80
CA SER A 320 19.83 -18.30 -33.97
C SER A 320 20.30 -19.75 -33.93
N SER A 321 19.83 -20.57 -34.86
CA SER A 321 20.14 -22.02 -34.93
C SER A 321 19.87 -22.77 -33.62
N GLY A 322 18.81 -22.40 -32.90
CA GLY A 322 18.43 -23.00 -31.62
C GLY A 322 19.18 -22.46 -30.40
N THR A 323 20.16 -21.58 -30.60
CA THR A 323 20.89 -20.91 -29.52
C THR A 323 20.34 -19.51 -29.29
N LEU A 324 20.20 -19.12 -28.02
CA LEU A 324 19.86 -17.75 -27.67
C LEU A 324 21.07 -16.84 -27.88
N VAL A 325 20.91 -15.82 -28.71
CA VAL A 325 21.93 -14.80 -28.97
C VAL A 325 21.39 -13.42 -28.65
N ALA A 326 22.27 -12.43 -28.52
CA ALA A 326 21.88 -11.03 -28.38
C ALA A 326 21.04 -10.59 -29.59
N THR A 327 20.02 -9.76 -29.33
CA THR A 327 19.30 -9.07 -30.41
C THR A 327 20.23 -8.05 -31.03
N ASP A 328 20.46 -8.18 -32.33
CA ASP A 328 21.31 -7.28 -33.09
C ASP A 328 20.62 -6.85 -34.37
N ARG A 329 20.44 -5.54 -34.49
CA ARG A 329 20.01 -4.85 -35.70
C ARG A 329 21.09 -3.84 -35.99
N ALA A 330 21.91 -4.15 -36.99
CA ALA A 330 23.13 -3.39 -37.30
C ALA A 330 22.85 -1.87 -37.37
N GLY A 331 23.53 -1.11 -36.52
CA GLY A 331 23.40 0.36 -36.44
C GLY A 331 22.10 0.88 -35.81
N VAL A 332 21.22 0.01 -35.32
CA VAL A 332 19.88 0.36 -34.83
C VAL A 332 19.69 -0.02 -33.37
N LEU A 333 19.95 -1.27 -33.02
CA LEU A 333 19.64 -1.82 -31.71
C LEU A 333 20.59 -2.99 -31.40
N ARG A 334 21.19 -2.97 -30.21
CA ARG A 334 21.95 -4.09 -29.66
C ARG A 334 21.50 -4.33 -28.23
N VAL A 335 20.91 -5.50 -27.96
CA VAL A 335 20.40 -5.88 -26.64
C VAL A 335 20.96 -7.24 -26.24
N PRO A 336 21.64 -7.35 -25.08
CA PRO A 336 22.12 -8.64 -24.57
C PRO A 336 20.98 -9.66 -24.42
N SER A 337 21.28 -10.93 -24.70
CA SER A 337 20.35 -12.03 -24.44
C SER A 337 20.07 -12.17 -22.95
N SER A 338 18.82 -12.48 -22.60
CA SER A 338 18.46 -12.74 -21.20
C SER A 338 19.10 -14.02 -20.68
N ASN A 339 19.62 -13.93 -19.45
CA ASN A 339 19.98 -15.09 -18.64
C ASN A 339 18.94 -15.25 -17.51
N VAL A 340 18.86 -16.46 -16.97
CA VAL A 340 18.18 -16.75 -15.71
C VAL A 340 19.23 -16.76 -14.60
N ALA A 341 18.91 -16.07 -13.51
CA ALA A 341 19.77 -15.98 -12.34
C ALA A 341 20.10 -17.37 -11.79
N GLY A 342 21.36 -17.57 -11.42
CA GLY A 342 21.92 -18.83 -10.94
C GLY A 342 23.44 -18.76 -10.91
N GLU A 343 24.08 -19.80 -10.37
CA GLU A 343 25.54 -19.89 -10.31
C GLU A 343 26.00 -21.20 -10.99
N PRO A 344 26.49 -21.14 -12.26
CA PRO A 344 26.54 -19.98 -13.13
C PRO A 344 25.15 -19.59 -13.70
N PRO A 345 24.96 -18.35 -14.19
CA PRO A 345 23.76 -17.97 -14.91
C PRO A 345 23.56 -18.85 -16.15
N SER A 346 22.30 -19.14 -16.49
CA SER A 346 21.96 -19.98 -17.64
C SER A 346 21.18 -19.19 -18.69
N PRO A 347 21.33 -19.45 -19.99
CA PRO A 347 20.52 -18.79 -21.02
C PRO A 347 19.02 -18.98 -20.77
N ALA A 348 18.20 -17.95 -20.99
CA ALA A 348 16.76 -18.00 -20.70
C ALA A 348 16.03 -19.18 -21.37
N THR A 349 16.46 -19.56 -22.57
CA THR A 349 15.89 -20.69 -23.33
C THR A 349 16.16 -22.04 -22.70
N ALA A 350 17.25 -22.20 -21.94
CA ALA A 350 17.53 -23.42 -21.19
C ALA A 350 16.51 -23.66 -20.05
N GLN A 351 15.85 -22.60 -19.59
CA GLN A 351 14.77 -22.64 -18.60
C GLN A 351 13.38 -22.60 -19.25
N GLY A 352 13.32 -22.66 -20.58
CA GLY A 352 12.07 -22.67 -21.35
C GLY A 352 11.40 -21.32 -21.52
N TYR A 353 12.10 -20.21 -21.28
CA TYR A 353 11.65 -18.90 -21.76
C TYR A 353 11.83 -18.79 -23.27
N THR A 354 10.91 -18.08 -23.92
CA THR A 354 10.93 -17.79 -25.36
C THR A 354 11.21 -16.29 -25.52
N PRO A 355 12.21 -15.88 -26.31
CA PRO A 355 12.48 -14.46 -26.52
C PRO A 355 11.28 -13.73 -27.11
N SER A 356 11.13 -12.44 -26.79
CA SER A 356 10.04 -11.65 -27.33
C SER A 356 10.21 -11.44 -28.83
N THR A 357 9.11 -11.57 -29.57
CA THR A 357 9.05 -11.31 -31.02
C THR A 357 8.69 -9.85 -31.33
N LEU A 358 8.40 -9.04 -30.30
CA LEU A 358 7.99 -7.64 -30.42
C LEU A 358 9.22 -6.72 -30.47
N VAL A 359 10.04 -6.90 -31.50
CA VAL A 359 11.31 -6.19 -31.71
C VAL A 359 11.25 -5.31 -32.96
N THR A 360 12.23 -4.43 -33.12
CA THR A 360 12.36 -3.60 -34.33
C THR A 360 12.92 -4.41 -35.49
N ASP A 361 12.37 -4.19 -36.68
CA ASP A 361 12.83 -4.83 -37.93
C ASP A 361 14.00 -4.08 -38.58
N GLY A 362 14.33 -2.87 -38.10
CA GLY A 362 15.43 -2.05 -38.64
C GLY A 362 15.27 -0.55 -38.42
N LEU A 363 16.17 0.22 -39.03
CA LEU A 363 16.28 1.66 -38.83
C LEU A 363 14.98 2.38 -39.23
N GLY A 364 14.46 3.22 -38.35
CA GLY A 364 13.21 3.98 -38.57
C GLY A 364 11.92 3.19 -38.32
N SER A 365 12.00 1.88 -38.05
CA SER A 365 10.84 1.11 -37.58
C SER A 365 10.68 1.25 -36.06
N VAL A 366 9.43 1.44 -35.63
CA VAL A 366 9.07 1.47 -34.21
C VAL A 366 8.62 0.06 -33.80
N PRO A 367 9.24 -0.56 -32.78
CA PRO A 367 8.84 -1.89 -32.36
C PRO A 367 7.42 -1.91 -31.80
N ASP A 368 6.80 -3.09 -31.83
CA ASP A 368 5.52 -3.28 -31.16
C ASP A 368 5.62 -3.02 -29.65
N ALA A 369 4.54 -2.51 -29.08
CA ALA A 369 4.49 -2.19 -27.66
C ALA A 369 4.36 -3.48 -26.82
N ILE A 370 5.35 -3.70 -25.95
CA ILE A 370 5.31 -4.74 -24.92
C ILE A 370 4.47 -4.26 -23.74
N VAL A 371 4.50 -2.96 -23.44
CA VAL A 371 3.59 -2.30 -22.50
C VAL A 371 2.87 -1.19 -23.25
N ALA A 372 1.55 -1.31 -23.38
CA ALA A 372 0.73 -0.35 -24.10
C ALA A 372 -0.40 0.18 -23.21
N VAL A 373 -0.52 1.49 -23.12
CA VAL A 373 -1.64 2.19 -22.49
C VAL A 373 -2.32 3.04 -23.54
N ASN A 374 -3.54 2.70 -23.92
CA ASN A 374 -4.30 3.39 -24.98
C ASN A 374 -5.57 4.01 -24.41
N LEU A 375 -5.60 5.34 -24.32
CA LEU A 375 -6.66 6.11 -23.68
C LEU A 375 -7.38 6.94 -24.75
N THR A 376 -8.47 6.42 -25.24
CA THR A 376 -9.23 6.94 -26.38
C THR A 376 -10.61 7.48 -25.98
N THR A 377 -11.07 7.19 -24.77
CA THR A 377 -12.42 7.54 -24.29
C THR A 377 -12.38 8.33 -22.98
N PRO A 378 -13.49 8.98 -22.57
CA PRO A 378 -13.58 9.67 -21.28
C PRO A 378 -13.65 8.76 -20.03
N ALA A 379 -13.67 7.44 -20.19
CA ALA A 379 -13.83 6.49 -19.07
C ALA A 379 -12.69 6.64 -18.04
N SER A 380 -12.93 6.36 -16.76
CA SER A 380 -11.86 6.51 -15.76
C SER A 380 -10.81 5.41 -15.91
N VAL A 381 -9.52 5.73 -16.04
CA VAL A 381 -8.46 4.70 -16.05
C VAL A 381 -7.45 4.98 -14.95
N ARG A 382 -7.13 3.96 -14.15
CA ARG A 382 -6.07 4.00 -13.16
C ARG A 382 -5.09 2.86 -13.38
N LEU A 383 -3.83 3.20 -13.63
CA LEU A 383 -2.73 2.24 -13.75
C LEU A 383 -1.61 2.66 -12.79
N THR A 384 -1.19 1.75 -11.92
CA THR A 384 -0.03 1.97 -11.05
C THR A 384 0.94 0.79 -11.15
N ILE A 385 2.17 1.06 -11.57
CA ILE A 385 3.29 0.12 -11.68
C ILE A 385 4.47 0.69 -10.89
N PRO A 386 4.63 0.33 -9.61
CA PRO A 386 5.68 0.89 -8.75
C PRO A 386 7.03 0.14 -8.88
N GLY A 387 7.05 -1.05 -9.47
CA GLY A 387 8.28 -1.78 -9.78
C GLY A 387 8.85 -1.38 -11.13
N TYR A 388 10.11 -1.75 -11.36
CA TYR A 388 10.84 -1.44 -12.58
C TYR A 388 10.26 -2.16 -13.80
N VAL A 389 10.29 -1.49 -14.96
CA VAL A 389 9.89 -2.03 -16.25
C VAL A 389 11.10 -2.11 -17.17
N SER A 390 11.52 -3.34 -17.50
CA SER A 390 12.68 -3.60 -18.34
C SER A 390 12.28 -4.29 -19.64
N VAL A 391 12.13 -3.52 -20.71
CA VAL A 391 11.77 -4.01 -22.05
C VAL A 391 12.73 -3.51 -23.14
N PRO A 392 14.05 -3.70 -22.99
CA PRO A 392 15.08 -3.03 -23.79
C PRO A 392 15.07 -3.33 -25.29
N GLN A 393 14.32 -4.32 -25.77
CA GLN A 393 14.14 -4.59 -27.21
C GLN A 393 12.78 -4.18 -27.78
N GLY A 394 11.83 -3.81 -26.92
CA GLY A 394 10.46 -3.46 -27.31
C GLY A 394 10.08 -2.03 -26.94
N ARG A 395 8.81 -1.69 -27.15
CA ARG A 395 8.28 -0.34 -26.88
C ARG A 395 7.45 -0.28 -25.59
N VAL A 396 7.54 0.85 -24.88
CA VAL A 396 6.53 1.31 -23.92
C VAL A 396 5.76 2.48 -24.52
N LEU A 397 4.45 2.33 -24.63
CA LEU A 397 3.55 3.32 -25.24
C LEU A 397 2.51 3.79 -24.22
N VAL A 398 2.38 5.11 -24.07
CA VAL A 398 1.25 5.75 -23.41
C VAL A 398 0.61 6.74 -24.37
N SER A 399 -0.47 6.31 -25.02
CA SER A 399 -1.23 7.11 -25.98
C SER A 399 -2.52 7.60 -25.34
N THR A 400 -2.74 8.92 -25.36
CA THR A 400 -3.95 9.59 -24.92
C THR A 400 -4.49 10.43 -26.07
N SER A 401 -5.73 10.18 -26.45
CA SER A 401 -6.41 10.95 -27.49
C SER A 401 -6.76 12.35 -27.00
N PRO A 402 -6.82 13.36 -27.89
CA PRO A 402 -7.28 14.70 -27.53
C PRO A 402 -8.64 14.65 -26.82
N GLY A 403 -8.73 15.31 -25.66
CA GLY A 403 -9.94 15.32 -24.84
C GLY A 403 -10.17 14.11 -23.93
N ALA A 404 -9.33 13.06 -24.01
CA ALA A 404 -9.41 11.87 -23.13
C ALA A 404 -8.54 11.97 -21.86
N THR A 405 -8.06 13.18 -21.51
CA THR A 405 -7.08 13.39 -20.42
C THR A 405 -7.68 13.34 -19.02
N ALA A 406 -8.96 13.73 -18.89
CA ALA A 406 -9.67 13.77 -17.62
C ALA A 406 -9.92 12.36 -17.06
N ASN A 407 -9.93 12.21 -15.73
CA ASN A 407 -10.18 10.96 -15.01
C ASN A 407 -9.16 9.84 -15.30
N LYS A 408 -7.99 10.18 -15.86
CA LYS A 408 -6.88 9.25 -16.09
C LYS A 408 -5.77 9.47 -15.07
N GLN A 409 -5.33 8.39 -14.45
CA GLN A 409 -4.21 8.35 -13.51
C GLN A 409 -3.27 7.22 -13.93
N ILE A 410 -2.13 7.56 -14.53
CA ILE A 410 -1.15 6.60 -15.01
C ILE A 410 0.17 6.85 -14.30
N SER A 411 0.69 5.82 -13.62
CA SER A 411 1.98 5.86 -12.93
C SER A 411 2.77 4.60 -13.26
N ILE A 412 3.89 4.77 -13.96
CA ILE A 412 4.92 3.74 -14.15
C ILE A 412 6.18 4.30 -13.48
N GLY A 413 6.31 4.01 -12.19
CA GLY A 413 7.16 4.76 -11.26
C GLY A 413 8.39 4.02 -10.74
N GLY A 414 8.61 2.75 -11.09
CA GLY A 414 9.80 2.01 -10.61
C GLY A 414 11.08 2.24 -11.42
N GLY A 415 11.00 3.01 -12.49
CA GLY A 415 11.99 3.18 -13.56
C GLY A 415 11.60 2.40 -14.82
N VAL A 416 12.03 2.89 -16.00
CA VAL A 416 11.71 2.27 -17.29
C VAL A 416 12.93 2.23 -18.23
N LEU A 417 13.20 1.05 -18.77
CA LEU A 417 14.13 0.85 -19.88
C LEU A 417 13.38 0.23 -21.05
N ALA A 418 13.48 0.83 -22.24
CA ALA A 418 12.84 0.33 -23.45
C ALA A 418 13.71 0.55 -24.69
N ALA A 419 13.40 -0.12 -25.82
CA ALA A 419 13.96 0.29 -27.10
C ALA A 419 13.46 1.67 -27.49
N THR A 420 12.15 1.87 -27.41
CA THR A 420 11.49 3.17 -27.62
C THR A 420 10.51 3.48 -26.50
N LEU A 421 10.45 4.75 -26.13
CA LEU A 421 9.48 5.31 -25.20
C LEU A 421 8.61 6.31 -25.95
N GLU A 422 7.30 6.10 -25.97
CA GLU A 422 6.37 6.94 -26.71
C GLU A 422 5.25 7.42 -25.78
N VAL A 423 5.09 8.73 -25.67
CA VAL A 423 4.04 9.38 -24.89
C VAL A 423 3.38 10.44 -25.77
N SER A 424 2.06 10.39 -25.90
CA SER A 424 1.29 11.38 -26.66
C SER A 424 1.46 12.81 -26.11
N PRO A 425 1.21 13.85 -26.95
CA PRO A 425 1.22 15.24 -26.49
C PRO A 425 0.17 15.49 -25.39
N ASP A 426 -1.05 14.99 -25.58
CA ASP A 426 -2.07 14.94 -24.55
C ASP A 426 -1.68 13.92 -23.49
N ARG A 427 -1.84 14.30 -22.21
CA ARG A 427 -1.43 13.46 -21.08
C ARG A 427 -2.55 13.25 -20.08
N PRO A 428 -2.57 12.10 -19.38
CA PRO A 428 -3.42 11.89 -18.22
C PRO A 428 -3.30 13.04 -17.22
N SER A 429 -4.41 13.41 -16.60
CA SER A 429 -4.45 14.45 -15.55
C SER A 429 -3.46 14.21 -14.41
N SER A 430 -3.18 12.94 -14.10
CA SER A 430 -2.08 12.52 -13.24
C SER A 430 -1.21 11.54 -14.04
N PHE A 431 0.01 11.94 -14.34
CA PHE A 431 0.95 11.16 -15.15
C PHE A 431 2.33 11.13 -14.51
N ALA A 432 2.87 9.92 -14.32
CA ALA A 432 4.25 9.70 -13.95
C ALA A 432 4.82 8.54 -14.78
N LEU A 433 5.96 8.77 -15.42
CA LEU A 433 6.71 7.77 -16.17
C LEU A 433 8.19 7.92 -15.81
N GLY A 434 8.82 6.87 -15.29
CA GLY A 434 10.22 6.86 -14.90
C GLY A 434 10.41 6.38 -13.46
N LEU A 435 11.36 6.96 -12.73
CA LEU A 435 11.62 6.61 -11.33
C LEU A 435 11.02 7.65 -10.38
N VAL A 436 9.90 7.26 -9.79
CA VAL A 436 9.33 7.90 -8.61
C VAL A 436 9.98 7.23 -7.41
N ASN A 437 10.70 8.00 -6.60
CA ASN A 437 11.22 7.54 -5.32
C ASN A 437 10.18 7.86 -4.24
N PRO A 438 9.31 6.91 -3.85
CA PRO A 438 8.25 7.21 -2.90
C PRO A 438 8.84 7.42 -1.50
N VAL A 439 8.12 8.17 -0.69
CA VAL A 439 8.34 8.16 0.76
C VAL A 439 7.92 6.79 1.27
N VAL A 440 8.81 6.09 1.98
CA VAL A 440 8.52 4.76 2.56
C VAL A 440 8.40 4.78 4.08
N LEU A 441 8.84 5.88 4.70
CA LEU A 441 8.79 6.08 6.13
C LEU A 441 8.41 7.53 6.42
N GLN A 442 7.42 7.74 7.26
CA GLN A 442 7.06 9.04 7.80
C GLN A 442 7.28 9.04 9.31
N THR A 443 7.87 10.11 9.83
CA THR A 443 7.81 10.40 11.26
C THR A 443 6.67 11.37 11.48
N LEU A 444 5.64 10.91 12.18
CA LEU A 444 4.41 11.65 12.43
C LEU A 444 4.33 12.04 13.90
N LYS A 445 3.89 13.27 14.16
CA LYS A 445 3.41 13.68 15.48
C LYS A 445 1.89 13.57 15.45
N ILE A 446 1.31 12.77 16.34
CA ILE A 446 -0.15 12.64 16.50
C ILE A 446 -0.53 13.29 17.81
N VAL A 447 -1.51 14.20 17.78
CA VAL A 447 -2.04 14.87 18.97
C VAL A 447 -3.53 14.58 19.06
N SER A 448 -3.95 13.94 20.16
CA SER A 448 -5.35 13.72 20.52
C SER A 448 -5.71 14.64 21.68
N THR A 449 -6.69 15.51 21.50
CA THR A 449 -7.10 16.48 22.53
C THR A 449 -8.61 16.43 22.75
N THR A 450 -9.04 16.45 24.01
CA THR A 450 -10.47 16.64 24.32
C THR A 450 -10.93 18.00 23.82
N THR A 451 -12.02 18.06 23.05
CA THR A 451 -12.49 19.32 22.44
C THR A 451 -13.49 20.07 23.31
N THR A 452 -14.10 19.41 24.31
CA THR A 452 -15.14 20.01 25.15
C THR A 452 -14.98 19.66 26.64
N GLY A 453 -15.36 20.59 27.53
CA GLY A 453 -15.37 20.44 28.99
C GLY A 453 -13.99 20.50 29.66
N THR A 454 -13.95 20.34 30.98
CA THR A 454 -12.75 20.53 31.82
C THR A 454 -12.42 19.28 32.66
N PRO A 455 -11.13 18.96 32.91
CA PRO A 455 -9.95 19.59 32.32
C PRO A 455 -9.78 19.22 30.83
N ARG A 456 -9.04 20.07 30.09
CA ARG A 456 -8.61 19.76 28.74
C ARG A 456 -7.38 18.85 28.83
N VAL A 457 -7.48 17.66 28.26
CA VAL A 457 -6.42 16.65 28.31
C VAL A 457 -5.87 16.47 26.90
N THR A 458 -4.55 16.30 26.78
CA THR A 458 -3.89 16.08 25.49
C THR A 458 -2.96 14.88 25.56
N SER A 459 -3.07 13.98 24.58
CA SER A 459 -2.11 12.91 24.36
C SER A 459 -1.33 13.19 23.08
N THR A 460 0.00 13.15 23.16
CA THR A 460 0.89 13.32 22.02
C THR A 460 1.73 12.06 21.83
N ALA A 461 1.82 11.56 20.61
CA ALA A 461 2.76 10.51 20.25
C ALA A 461 3.61 10.93 19.05
N ILE A 462 4.87 10.52 19.05
CA ILE A 462 5.74 10.57 17.88
C ILE A 462 5.90 9.14 17.39
N VAL A 463 5.45 8.88 16.16
CA VAL A 463 5.43 7.54 15.58
C VAL A 463 6.14 7.54 14.23
N GLN A 464 6.88 6.48 13.97
CA GLN A 464 7.44 6.17 12.68
C GLN A 464 6.53 5.17 12.00
N VAL A 465 5.99 5.51 10.83
CA VAL A 465 5.05 4.67 10.10
C VAL A 465 5.64 4.40 8.72
N LYS A 466 5.74 3.12 8.37
CA LYS A 466 6.15 2.68 7.03
C LYS A 466 4.94 2.56 6.12
N GLU A 467 5.16 2.70 4.82
CA GLU A 467 4.11 2.55 3.79
C GLU A 467 3.41 1.17 3.89
N ASN A 468 4.15 0.12 4.27
CA ASN A 468 3.63 -1.24 4.43
C ASN A 468 2.86 -1.48 5.75
N GLY A 469 2.59 -0.42 6.52
CA GLY A 469 1.86 -0.49 7.78
C GLY A 469 2.69 -0.88 9.01
N ALA A 470 3.96 -1.25 8.86
CA ALA A 470 4.83 -1.42 10.02
C ALA A 470 5.08 -0.07 10.69
N TYR A 471 4.97 0.00 12.02
CA TYR A 471 5.20 1.24 12.75
C TYR A 471 5.97 1.03 14.05
N ALA A 472 6.59 2.09 14.53
CA ALA A 472 7.26 2.15 15.83
C ALA A 472 6.83 3.43 16.57
N ILE A 473 6.62 3.32 17.88
CA ILE A 473 6.28 4.46 18.74
C ILE A 473 7.58 4.93 19.39
N ASN A 474 8.03 6.13 19.03
CA ASN A 474 9.26 6.72 19.57
C ASN A 474 9.02 7.41 20.90
N SER A 475 7.87 8.08 21.04
CA SER A 475 7.43 8.67 22.30
C SER A 475 5.91 8.69 22.39
N TRP A 476 5.40 8.60 23.62
CA TRP A 476 3.99 8.78 23.94
C TRP A 476 3.87 9.46 25.30
N GLU A 477 3.27 10.64 25.32
CA GLU A 477 2.99 11.38 26.55
C GLU A 477 1.52 11.77 26.61
N THR A 478 0.95 11.79 27.82
CA THR A 478 -0.41 12.29 28.07
C THR A 478 -0.36 13.30 29.21
N GLN A 479 -0.91 14.49 28.97
CA GLN A 479 -0.89 15.65 29.88
C GLN A 479 -2.31 16.10 30.23
#